data_AF-A0A2E9CZ67-F1
#
_entry.id   AF-A0A2E9CZ67-F1
#
_cell.length_a   1.000
_cell.length_b   1.000
_cell.length_c   1.000
_cell.angle_alpha   90.00
_cell.angle_beta   90.00
_cell.angle_gamma   90.00
#
_symmetry.space_group_name_H-M   'P 1'
#
loop_
_entity.id
_entity.type
_entity.pdbx_description
1 polymer ?
#
loop_
_entity_poly.entity_id
_entity_poly.type
_entity_poly.pdbx_seq_one_letter_code
_entity_poly.pdbx_strand_id
1 'polypeptide(L)' 'GIYKSTDGGTTWEEFNSGLKHLGVFSLELSEENRILYAGTRAGGVYWISLDN' A
#
# COMPACT_ATOMS: atom_id res chain seq x y z
N GLY A 1 -1.30 -1.31 9.18
CA GLY A 1 -1.84 -1.38 7.82
C GLY A 1 -1.27 -0.25 6.99
N ILE A 2 -1.75 -0.08 5.77
CA ILE A 2 -1.42 1.03 4.88
C ILE A 2 -2.53 2.07 5.00
N TYR A 3 -2.15 3.34 5.04
CA TYR A 3 -3.06 4.48 4.97
C TYR A 3 -2.62 5.38 3.81
N LYS A 4 -3.58 6.01 3.14
CA LYS A 4 -3.34 6.94 2.02
C LYS A 4 -3.91 8.30 2.37
N SER A 5 -3.16 9.34 2.03
CA SER A 5 -3.64 10.72 2.01
C SER A 5 -3.60 11.26 0.59
N THR A 6 -4.52 12.16 0.27
CA THR A 6 -4.56 12.90 -1.01
C THR A 6 -4.49 14.42 -0.81
N ASP A 7 -4.41 14.88 0.43
CA ASP A 7 -4.45 16.29 0.83
C ASP A 7 -3.17 16.74 1.57
N GLY A 8 -2.04 16.14 1.21
CA GLY A 8 -0.73 16.44 1.79
C GLY A 8 -0.54 15.92 3.21
N GLY A 9 -1.35 14.96 3.66
CA GLY A 9 -1.26 14.33 4.98
C GLY A 9 -2.18 14.92 6.04
N THR A 10 -3.16 15.74 5.65
CA THR A 10 -4.14 16.35 6.56
C THR A 10 -5.19 15.32 7.00
N THR A 11 -5.69 14.53 6.06
CA THR A 11 -6.58 13.38 6.32
C THR A 11 -5.98 12.10 5.74
N TRP A 12 -6.33 10.98 6.37
CA TRP A 12 -5.81 9.65 6.04
C TRP A 12 -6.95 8.64 6.02
N GLU A 13 -7.01 7.84 4.97
CA GLU A 13 -7.98 6.77 4.79
C GLU A 13 -7.28 5.41 4.75
N GLU A 14 -7.96 4.37 5.22
CA GLU A 14 -7.43 3.01 5.18
C GLU A 14 -7.26 2.50 3.75
N PHE A 15 -6.10 1.92 3.48
CA PHE A 15 -5.75 1.35 2.18
C PHE A 15 -5.34 -0.12 2.32
N ASN A 16 -6.13 -0.89 3.07
CA ASN A 16 -5.81 -2.25 3.50
C ASN A 16 -6.52 -3.34 2.69
N SER A 17 -7.24 -3.00 1.62
CA SER A 17 -8.06 -3.97 0.87
C SER A 17 -7.20 -5.15 0.37
N GLY A 18 -7.64 -6.37 0.67
CA GLY A 18 -6.92 -7.61 0.31
C GLY A 18 -5.74 -7.99 1.20
N LEU A 19 -5.28 -7.12 2.11
CA LEU A 19 -4.20 -7.45 3.06
C LEU A 19 -4.74 -8.35 4.18
N LYS A 20 -4.25 -9.59 4.22
CA LYS A 20 -4.52 -10.52 5.34
C LYS A 20 -3.63 -10.26 6.56
N HIS A 21 -2.50 -9.58 6.36
CA HIS A 21 -1.54 -9.24 7.39
C HIS A 21 -1.25 -7.73 7.37
N LEU A 22 -1.66 -7.03 8.43
CA LEU A 22 -1.53 -5.56 8.51
C LEU A 22 -0.15 -5.07 8.94
N GLY A 23 0.75 -5.99 9.33
CA GLY A 23 2.15 -5.71 9.62
C GLY A 23 2.96 -5.55 8.33
N VAL A 24 2.94 -4.34 7.78
CA VAL A 24 3.70 -3.92 6.59
C VAL A 24 5.01 -3.28 7.05
N PHE A 25 6.12 -3.71 6.48
CA PHE A 25 7.48 -3.28 6.87
C PHE A 25 8.21 -2.53 5.75
N SER A 26 7.72 -2.64 4.51
CA SER A 26 8.29 -1.96 3.35
C SER A 26 7.17 -1.57 2.39
N LEU A 27 7.30 -0.38 1.80
CA LEU A 27 6.44 0.12 0.72
C LEU A 27 7.33 0.66 -0.39
N GLU A 28 7.02 0.30 -1.63
CA GLU A 28 7.72 0.80 -2.82
C GLU A 28 6.67 1.11 -3.90
N LEU A 29 6.75 2.30 -4.50
CA LEU A 29 5.90 2.70 -5.62
C LEU A 29 6.72 2.67 -6.90
N SER A 30 6.37 1.77 -7.81
CA SER A 30 6.92 1.79 -9.15
C SER A 30 6.21 2.86 -9.98
N GLU A 31 6.94 3.89 -10.39
CA GLU A 31 6.37 4.99 -11.18
C GLU A 31 5.99 4.58 -12.60
N GLU A 32 6.76 3.67 -13.21
CA GLU A 32 6.58 3.23 -14.61
C GLU A 32 5.22 2.55 -14.84
N ASN A 33 4.83 1.69 -13.92
CA ASN A 33 3.61 0.87 -14.02
C ASN A 33 2.56 1.23 -12.96
N ARG A 34 2.83 2.25 -12.13
CA ARG A 34 1.92 2.74 -11.10
C ARG A 34 1.47 1.65 -10.12
N ILE A 35 2.35 0.69 -9.82
CA ILE A 35 2.10 -0.38 -8.85
C ILE A 35 2.71 -0.03 -7.50
N LEU A 36 1.89 -0.13 -6.45
CA LEU A 36 2.36 -0.09 -5.07
C LEU A 36 2.62 -1.52 -4.57
N TYR A 37 3.84 -1.78 -4.12
CA TYR A 37 4.23 -3.04 -3.48
C TYR A 37 4.29 -2.89 -1.95
N ALA A 38 3.82 -3.90 -1.23
CA ALA A 38 3.83 -3.94 0.24
C ALA A 38 4.45 -5.23 0.75
N GLY A 39 5.61 -5.12 1.41
CA GLY A 39 6.28 -6.22 2.09
C GLY A 39 5.69 -6.44 3.47
N THR A 40 5.15 -7.64 3.72
CA THR A 40 4.54 -8.00 5.02
C THR A 40 5.38 -9.03 5.77
N ARG A 41 5.29 -9.03 7.11
CA ARG A 41 6.07 -9.97 7.95
C ARG A 41 5.77 -11.45 7.71
N ALA A 42 4.54 -11.79 7.32
CA ALA A 42 4.07 -13.17 7.25
C ALA A 42 3.28 -13.52 5.98
N GLY A 43 2.94 -12.53 5.14
CA GLY A 43 2.13 -12.73 3.94
C GLY A 43 2.88 -12.57 2.62
N GLY A 44 4.20 -12.39 2.66
CA GLY A 44 5.00 -12.08 1.47
C GLY A 44 4.78 -10.65 0.96
N VAL A 45 4.90 -10.46 -0.35
CA VAL A 45 4.70 -9.19 -1.03
C VAL A 45 3.31 -9.13 -1.65
N TYR A 46 2.55 -8.10 -1.27
CA TYR A 46 1.28 -7.74 -1.90
C TYR A 46 1.53 -6.61 -2.89
N TRP A 47 0.66 -6.50 -3.89
CA TRP A 47 0.72 -5.42 -4.87
C TRP A 47 -0.68 -5.00 -5.31
N ILE A 48 -0.80 -3.73 -5.72
CA ILE A 48 -2.03 -3.18 -6.29
C ILE A 48 -1.69 -2.15 -7.37
N SER A 49 -2.42 -2.20 -8.48
CA SER A 49 -2.39 -1.14 -9.50
C SER A 49 -3.07 0.10 -8.97
N LEU A 50 -2.44 1.26 -9.12
CA LEU A 50 -3.05 2.57 -8.82
C LEU A 50 -3.68 3.22 -10.04
N ASP A 51 -3.52 2.62 -11.22
CA ASP A 51 -4.25 2.99 -12.42
C ASP A 51 -5.63 2.31 -12.40
N ASN A 52 -6.67 3.10 -12.67
CA ASN A 52 -8.07 2.67 -12.72
C ASN A 52 -8.38 1.84 -13.96
#